data_AF-A0A0R1KRW1-F1
#
_entry.id   AF-A0A0R1KRW1-F1
#
_cell.length_a   1.000
_cell.length_b   1.000
_cell.length_c   1.000
_cell.angle_alpha   90.00
_cell.angle_beta   90.00
_cell.angle_gamma   90.00
#
_symmetry.space_group_name_H-M   'P 1'
#
loop_
_entity.id
_entity.type
_entity.pdbx_description
1 polymer ?
#
loop_
_entity_poly.entity_id
_entity_poly.type
_entity_poly.pdbx_seq_one_letter_code
_entity_poly.pdbx_strand_id
1 'polypeptide(L)' 'MGMSEKLKYQRKKNGLSQGDVAKKLNITRQAISQWERGESRPDLENLHLISGIYHVDLSYFFD' A
#
# COMPACT_ATOMS: atom_id res chain seq x y z
N MET A 1 -5.81 6.87 -12.04
CA MET A 1 -5.20 6.92 -10.69
C MET A 1 -3.86 6.24 -10.76
N GLY A 2 -2.80 6.88 -10.28
CA GLY A 2 -1.49 6.24 -10.16
C GLY A 2 -1.42 5.26 -8.98
N MET A 3 -0.38 4.43 -8.94
CA MET A 3 -0.13 3.46 -7.86
C MET A 3 -0.22 4.08 -6.46
N SER A 4 0.38 5.25 -6.24
CA SER A 4 0.37 5.95 -4.94
C SER A 4 -1.05 6.30 -4.48
N GLU A 5 -1.90 6.78 -5.40
CA GLU A 5 -3.30 7.07 -5.14
C GLU A 5 -4.10 5.81 -4.86
N LYS A 6 -3.85 4.73 -5.63
CA LYS A 6 -4.49 3.42 -5.45
C LYS A 6 -4.17 2.80 -4.09
N LEU A 7 -2.91 2.88 -3.64
CA LEU A 7 -2.48 2.44 -2.30
C LEU A 7 -3.26 3.17 -1.20
N LYS A 8 -3.28 4.51 -1.27
CA LYS A 8 -3.98 5.35 -0.29
C LYS A 8 -5.48 5.13 -0.29
N TYR A 9 -6.06 4.97 -1.47
CA TYR A 9 -7.48 4.70 -1.65
C TYR A 9 -7.87 3.38 -1.00
N GLN A 10 -7.17 2.29 -1.34
CA GLN A 10 -7.51 0.98 -0.79
C GLN A 10 -7.26 0.88 0.71
N ARG A 11 -6.19 1.51 1.21
CA ARG A 11 -5.95 1.59 2.66
C ARG A 11 -7.16 2.20 3.38
N LYS A 12 -7.63 3.35 2.90
CA LYS A 12 -8.78 4.05 3.49
C LYS A 12 -10.08 3.26 3.32
N LYS A 13 -10.28 2.61 2.16
CA LYS A 13 -11.45 1.76 1.90
C LYS A 13 -11.54 0.60 2.89
N ASN A 14 -10.39 0.05 3.30
CA ASN A 14 -10.30 -1.00 4.31
C ASN A 14 -10.29 -0.48 5.76
N GLY A 15 -10.48 0.83 5.99
CA GLY A 15 -10.51 1.42 7.33
C GLY A 15 -9.17 1.40 8.08
N LEU A 16 -8.06 1.19 7.36
CA LEU A 16 -6.73 1.05 7.96
C LEU A 16 -6.02 2.40 8.08
N SER A 17 -5.28 2.62 9.16
CA SER A 17 -4.29 3.69 9.23
C SER A 17 -3.00 3.28 8.51
N GLN A 18 -2.14 4.25 8.18
CA GLN A 18 -0.80 3.93 7.65
C GLN A 18 0.02 3.10 8.65
N GLY A 19 -0.21 3.28 9.96
CA GLY A 19 0.45 2.50 11.01
C GLY A 19 -0.03 1.04 11.03
N ASP A 20 -1.29 0.78 10.73
CA ASP A 20 -1.82 -0.58 10.71
C ASP A 20 -1.24 -1.41 9.56
N VAL A 21 -1.13 -0.80 8.37
CA VAL A 21 -0.48 -1.44 7.22
C VAL A 21 1.01 -1.65 7.50
N ALA A 22 1.68 -0.64 8.05
CA ALA A 22 3.10 -0.75 8.41
C ALA A 22 3.36 -1.89 9.40
N LYS A 23 2.52 -2.05 10.43
CA LYS A 23 2.60 -3.17 11.39
C LYS A 23 2.40 -4.52 10.70
N LYS A 24 1.41 -4.64 9.80
CA LYS A 24 1.14 -5.89 9.06
C LYS A 24 2.30 -6.29 8.13
N LEU A 25 3.00 -5.31 7.57
CA LEU A 25 4.14 -5.50 6.68
C LEU A 25 5.50 -5.54 7.41
N ASN A 26 5.51 -5.35 8.74
CA ASN A 26 6.72 -5.22 9.54
C ASN A 26 7.71 -4.15 9.01
N ILE A 27 7.19 -2.98 8.64
CA ILE A 27 7.96 -1.81 8.17
C ILE A 27 7.57 -0.55 8.92
N THR A 28 8.21 0.58 8.59
CA THR A 28 7.89 1.86 9.21
C THR A 28 6.62 2.49 8.60
N ARG A 29 5.87 3.24 9.41
CA ARG A 29 4.77 4.09 8.90
C ARG A 29 5.26 5.08 7.83
N GLN A 30 6.50 5.54 7.95
CA GLN A 30 7.11 6.48 7.01
C GLN A 30 7.22 5.85 5.60
N ALA A 31 7.57 4.57 5.49
CA ALA A 31 7.60 3.87 4.20
C ALA A 31 6.22 3.90 3.52
N ILE A 32 5.15 3.53 4.24
CA ILE A 32 3.77 3.63 3.73
C ILE A 32 3.44 5.07 3.30
N SER A 33 3.83 6.06 4.10
CA SER A 33 3.58 7.46 3.77
C SER A 33 4.31 7.92 2.50
N GLN A 34 5.56 7.48 2.28
CA GLN A 34 6.30 7.79 1.07
C GLN A 34 5.68 7.14 -0.16
N TRP A 35 5.23 5.88 -0.06
CA TRP A 35 4.53 5.18 -1.14
C TRP A 35 3.21 5.88 -1.51
N GLU A 36 2.43 6.30 -0.52
CA GLU A 36 1.17 7.03 -0.76
C GLU A 36 1.35 8.46 -1.28
N ARG A 37 2.55 9.04 -1.13
CA ARG A 37 2.93 10.34 -1.72
C ARG A 37 3.65 10.20 -3.06
N GLY A 38 4.00 8.98 -3.47
CA GLY A 38 4.76 8.71 -4.69
C GLY A 38 6.25 9.07 -4.60
N GLU A 39 6.78 9.26 -3.38
CA GLU A 39 8.20 9.59 -3.14
C GLU A 39 9.12 8.37 -3.26
N SER A 40 8.58 7.17 -3.01
CA SER A 40 9.24 5.89 -3.22
C SER A 40 8.21 4.85 -3.64
N ARG A 41 8.67 3.65 -4.02
CA ARG A 41 7.79 2.54 -4.43
C ARG A 41 8.00 1.33 -3.54
N PRO A 42 6.93 0.58 -3.22
CA PRO A 42 7.09 -0.76 -2.65
C PRO A 42 7.77 -1.68 -3.66
N ASP A 43 8.58 -2.60 -3.17
CA ASP A 43 9.06 -3.73 -3.98
C ASP A 43 7.93 -4.73 -4.25
N LEU A 44 8.24 -5.76 -5.05
CA LEU A 44 7.26 -6.75 -5.46
C LEU A 44 6.70 -7.56 -4.28
N GLU A 45 7.52 -7.85 -3.27
CA GLU A 45 7.12 -8.62 -2.09
C GLU A 45 6.12 -7.81 -1.25
N ASN A 46 6.44 -6.57 -0.94
CA ASN A 46 5.54 -5.65 -0.25
C ASN A 46 4.25 -5.43 -1.04
N LEU A 47 4.33 -5.29 -2.37
CA LEU A 47 3.15 -5.12 -3.22
C LEU A 47 2.26 -6.37 -3.19
N HIS A 48 2.84 -7.57 -3.18
CA HIS A 48 2.10 -8.82 -3.01
C HIS A 48 1.39 -8.88 -1.65
N LEU A 49 2.09 -8.57 -0.56
CA LEU A 49 1.48 -8.53 0.78
C LEU A 49 0.37 -7.48 0.87
N ILE A 50 0.57 -6.29 0.30
CA ILE A 50 -0.43 -5.23 0.22
C ILE A 50 -1.67 -5.70 -0.54
N SER A 51 -1.50 -6.43 -1.65
CA SER A 51 -2.62 -6.96 -2.43
C SER A 51 -3.51 -7.88 -1.56
N GLY A 52 -2.89 -8.70 -0.70
CA GLY A 52 -3.59 -9.51 0.29
C GLY A 52 -4.27 -8.69 1.38
N ILE A 53 -3.63 -7.64 1.91
CA ILE A 53 -4.21 -6.75 2.94
C ILE A 53 -5.43 -5.99 2.39
N TYR A 54 -5.39 -5.59 1.13
CA TYR A 54 -6.43 -4.78 0.50
C TYR A 54 -7.48 -5.59 -0.26
N HIS A 55 -7.34 -6.91 -0.31
CA HIS A 55 -8.24 -7.83 -1.01
C HIS A 55 -8.42 -7.46 -2.49
N VAL A 56 -7.31 -7.22 -3.18
CA VAL A 56 -7.25 -6.92 -4.62
C VAL A 56 -6.18 -7.76 -5.30
N ASP A 57 -6.31 -7.98 -6.60
CA ASP A 57 -5.25 -8.57 -7.40
C ASP A 57 -4.04 -7.65 -7.50
N LEU A 58 -2.86 -8.25 -7.65
CA LEU A 58 -1.62 -7.51 -7.81
C LEU A 58 -1.63 -6.58 -9.04
N SER A 59 -2.33 -6.98 -10.11
CA SER A 59 -2.51 -6.18 -11.34
C SER A 59 -3.18 -4.84 -11.08
N TYR A 60 -3.99 -4.72 -10.03
CA TYR A 60 -4.66 -3.48 -9.65
C TYR A 60 -3.69 -2.30 -9.52
N PHE A 61 -2.44 -2.54 -9.13
CA PHE A 61 -1.43 -1.48 -8.98
C PHE A 61 -0.68 -1.12 -10.26
N PHE A 62 -0.83 -1.91 -11.33
CA PHE A 62 -0.13 -1.73 -12.61
C PHE A 62 -1.03 -1.17 -13.73
N ASP A 63 -2.36 -1.34 -13.60
CA ASP A 63 -3.36 -0.71 -14.48
C ASP A 63 -3.44 0.82 -14.30
#